data_AF-A0A7Y0XWL6-F1
#
_entry.id   AF-A0A7Y0XWL6-F1
#
_cell.length_a   1.000
_cell.length_b   1.000
_cell.length_c   1.000
_cell.angle_alpha   90.00
_cell.angle_beta   90.00
_cell.angle_gamma   90.00
#
_symmetry.space_group_name_H-M   'P 1'
#
loop_
_entity.id
_entity.type
_entity.pdbx_description
1 polymer ?
#
loop_
_entity_poly.entity_id
_entity_poly.type
_entity_poly.pdbx_seq_one_letter_code
_entity_poly.pdbx_strand_id
1 'polypeptide(L)' 'MSQEPTISIDNVSYPVSDLTDNAKMLLSNLQFIDNEIARLNTLLAVTKTARGSYVQALKSELQQPKP' A
#
# COMPACT_ATOMS: atom_id res chain seq x y z
N MET A 1 -27.10 14.36 -17.27
CA MET A 1 -27.07 14.78 -15.85
C MET A 1 -25.65 14.66 -15.38
N SER A 2 -25.02 15.77 -14.97
CA SER A 2 -23.65 15.76 -14.46
C SER A 2 -23.69 15.29 -13.02
N GLN A 3 -23.10 14.15 -12.70
CA GLN A 3 -22.86 13.78 -11.31
C GLN A 3 -21.66 14.56 -10.82
N GLU A 4 -21.83 15.30 -9.73
CA GLU A 4 -20.77 16.04 -9.08
C GLU A 4 -19.81 15.05 -8.40
N PRO A 5 -18.49 15.14 -8.64
CA PRO A 5 -17.55 14.25 -7.99
C PRO A 5 -17.55 14.51 -6.48
N THR A 6 -17.65 13.44 -5.70
CA THR A 6 -17.64 13.48 -4.24
C THR A 6 -16.49 12.64 -3.69
N ILE A 7 -15.85 13.10 -2.62
CA ILE A 7 -14.95 12.28 -1.81
C ILE A 7 -15.65 11.83 -0.54
N SER A 8 -15.27 10.66 -0.01
CA SER A 8 -15.79 10.18 1.27
C SER A 8 -14.65 10.06 2.27
N ILE A 9 -14.78 10.73 3.42
CA ILE A 9 -13.84 10.67 4.54
C ILE A 9 -14.66 10.37 5.80
N ASP A 10 -14.29 9.34 6.56
CA ASP A 10 -14.96 8.92 7.81
C ASP A 10 -16.50 8.81 7.67
N ASN A 11 -16.95 8.16 6.59
CA ASN A 11 -18.37 7.98 6.25
C ASN A 11 -19.14 9.28 5.94
N VAL A 12 -18.46 10.42 5.83
CA VAL A 12 -19.04 11.69 5.38
C VAL A 12 -18.66 11.94 3.92
N SER A 13 -19.66 12.24 3.08
CA SER A 13 -19.46 12.58 1.67
C SER A 13 -19.34 14.09 1.50
N TYR A 14 -18.29 14.53 0.80
CA TYR A 14 -18.02 15.93 0.50
C TYR A 14 -17.99 16.13 -1.02
N PRO A 15 -18.78 17.08 -1.57
CA PRO A 15 -18.62 17.51 -2.95
C PRO A 15 -17.22 18.07 -3.16
N VAL A 16 -16.56 17.69 -4.26
CA VAL A 16 -15.22 18.19 -4.58
C VAL A 16 -15.23 19.69 -4.89
N SER A 17 -16.36 20.22 -5.34
CA SER A 17 -16.61 21.65 -5.54
C SER A 17 -16.56 22.46 -4.25
N ASP A 18 -17.02 21.88 -3.14
CA ASP A 18 -17.06 22.51 -1.82
C ASP A 18 -15.68 22.52 -1.12
N LEU A 19 -14.70 21.80 -1.67
CA LEU A 19 -13.35 21.77 -1.12
C LEU A 19 -12.58 23.05 -1.43
N THR A 20 -11.96 23.61 -0.39
CA THR A 20 -10.96 24.67 -0.56
C THR A 20 -9.76 24.16 -1.36
N ASP A 21 -8.99 25.08 -1.96
CA ASP A 21 -7.77 24.70 -2.71
C ASP A 21 -6.76 23.97 -1.82
N ASN A 22 -6.65 24.37 -0.56
CA ASN A 22 -5.82 23.67 0.42
C ASN A 22 -6.33 22.24 0.69
N ALA A 23 -7.65 22.04 0.81
CA ALA A 23 -8.21 20.71 0.98
C ALA A 23 -7.97 19.80 -0.24
N LYS A 24 -8.05 20.34 -1.46
CA LYS A 24 -7.73 19.61 -2.70
C LYS A 24 -6.25 19.20 -2.76
N MET A 25 -5.35 20.10 -2.35
CA MET A 25 -3.91 19.80 -2.25
C MET A 25 -3.66 18.67 -1.23
N LEU A 26 -4.26 18.74 -0.05
CA LEU A 26 -4.13 17.69 0.97
C LEU A 26 -4.66 16.34 0.47
N LEU A 27 -5.81 16.33 -0.21
CA LEU A 27 -6.37 15.13 -0.84
C LEU A 27 -5.39 14.50 -1.83
N SER A 28 -4.78 15.31 -2.71
CA SER A 28 -3.79 14.82 -3.66
C SER A 28 -2.57 14.22 -2.98
N ASN A 29 -2.08 14.86 -1.91
CA ASN A 29 -0.96 14.35 -1.12
C ASN A 29 -1.32 13.02 -0.43
N LEU A 30 -2.53 12.90 0.12
CA LEU A 30 -3.01 11.66 0.74
C LEU A 30 -3.07 10.52 -0.28
N GLN A 31 -3.66 10.76 -1.46
CA GLN A 31 -3.70 9.76 -2.53
C GLN A 31 -2.29 9.31 -2.96
N PHE A 32 -1.34 10.24 -3.02
CA PHE A 32 0.06 9.90 -3.31
C PHE A 32 0.66 9.00 -2.22
N ILE A 33 0.47 9.33 -0.95
CA ILE A 33 0.98 8.55 0.18
C ILE A 33 0.33 7.16 0.23
N ASP A 34 -0.97 7.06 0.00
CA ASP A 34 -1.70 5.78 -0.01
C ASP A 34 -1.18 4.83 -1.10
N ASN A 35 -0.90 5.38 -2.29
CA ASN A 35 -0.28 4.62 -3.37
C ASN A 35 1.12 4.13 -2.99
N GLU A 36 1.91 4.96 -2.30
CA GLU A 36 3.25 4.56 -1.85
C GLU A 36 3.18 3.49 -0.76
N ILE A 37 2.23 3.58 0.17
CA ILE A 37 1.97 2.54 1.17
C ILE A 37 1.61 1.21 0.48
N ALA A 38 0.73 1.24 -0.53
CA ALA A 38 0.35 0.05 -1.29
C ALA A 38 1.56 -0.58 -2.02
N ARG A 39 2.43 0.27 -2.60
CA ARG A 39 3.66 -0.16 -3.26
C ARG A 39 4.63 -0.83 -2.27
N LEU A 40 4.85 -0.22 -1.10
CA LEU A 40 5.71 -0.75 -0.05
C LEU A 40 5.18 -2.08 0.50
N ASN A 41 3.87 -2.20 0.70
CA ASN A 41 3.25 -3.46 1.13
C ASN A 41 3.44 -4.58 0.10
N THR A 42 3.37 -4.26 -1.19
CA THR A 42 3.65 -5.22 -2.27
C THR A 42 5.10 -5.70 -2.22
N LEU A 43 6.06 -4.78 -2.10
CA LEU A 43 7.47 -5.12 -1.95
C LEU A 43 7.71 -5.98 -0.70
N LEU A 44 7.11 -5.61 0.43
CA LEU A 44 7.21 -6.36 1.67
C LEU A 44 6.72 -7.80 1.51
N ALA A 45 5.60 -8.02 0.79
CA ALA A 45 5.09 -9.35 0.50
C ALA A 45 6.07 -10.18 -0.32
N VAL A 46 6.64 -9.61 -1.38
CA VAL A 46 7.66 -10.27 -2.21
C VAL A 46 8.90 -10.63 -1.38
N THR A 47 9.39 -9.70 -0.56
CA THR A 47 10.55 -9.92 0.30
C THR A 47 10.30 -11.01 1.34
N LYS A 48 9.09 -11.07 1.93
CA LYS A 48 8.72 -12.14 2.86
C LYS A 48 8.74 -13.51 2.19
N THR A 49 8.25 -13.62 0.96
CA THR A 49 8.30 -14.87 0.17
C THR A 49 9.74 -15.29 -0.09
N ALA A 50 10.60 -14.38 -0.57
CA ALA A 50 12.01 -14.67 -0.80
C ALA A 50 12.73 -15.13 0.49
N ARG A 51 12.49 -14.44 1.61
CA ARG A 51 13.01 -14.84 2.92
C ARG A 51 12.58 -16.25 3.30
N GLY A 52 11.31 -16.61 3.07
CA GLY A 52 10.79 -17.95 3.33
C GLY A 52 11.54 -19.03 2.54
N SER A 53 11.79 -18.77 1.24
CA SER A 53 12.59 -19.66 0.38
C SER A 53 14.00 -19.86 0.92
N TYR A 54 14.70 -18.78 1.29
CA TYR A 54 16.06 -18.88 1.85
C TYR A 54 16.11 -19.62 3.18
N VAL A 55 15.12 -19.44 4.05
CA VAL A 55 15.02 -20.21 5.30
C VAL A 55 14.84 -21.70 5.00
N GLN A 56 14.02 -22.06 4.02
CA GLN A 56 13.83 -23.45 3.63
C GLN A 56 15.12 -24.06 3.06
N ALA A 57 15.79 -23.35 2.16
CA ALA A 57 17.08 -23.77 1.59
C ALA A 57 18.13 -23.97 2.69
N LEU A 58 18.26 -23.02 3.60
CA LEU A 58 19.20 -23.11 4.73
C LEU A 58 18.89 -24.34 5.62
N LYS A 59 17.62 -24.61 5.91
CA LYS A 59 17.23 -25.80 6.69
C LYS A 59 17.66 -27.09 5.99
N SER A 60 17.47 -27.17 4.67
CA SER A 60 17.91 -28.32 3.88
C SER A 60 19.42 -28.52 3.98
N GLU A 61 20.23 -27.47 3.86
CA GLU A 61 21.68 -27.54 4.02
C GLU A 61 22.10 -28.00 5.43
N LEU A 62 21.46 -27.48 6.47
CA LEU A 62 21.79 -27.82 7.86
C LEU A 62 21.41 -29.26 8.25
N GLN A 63 20.50 -29.90 7.50
CA GLN A 63 20.09 -31.28 7.72
C GLN A 63 20.94 -32.28 6.91
N GLN A 64 21.82 -31.81 6.04
CA GLN A 64 22.72 -32.71 5.32
C GLN A 64 23.66 -33.40 6.31
N PRO A 65 23.90 -34.72 6.15
CA PRO A 65 24.92 -35.39 6.93
C PRO A 65 26.26 -34.70 6.70
N LYS A 66 27.01 -34.46 7.78
CA LYS A 66 28.39 -34.00 7.62
C LYS A 66 29.18 -35.04 6.82
N PRO A 67 30.08 -34.60 5.92
CA PRO A 67 30.97 -35.50 5.20
C PRO A 67 31.83 -36.33 6.14
#